data_AF-A0A1H8C9D7-F1
#
_entry.id   AF-A0A1H8C9D7-F1
#
_cell.length_a   1.000
_cell.length_b   1.000
_cell.length_c   1.000
_cell.angle_alpha   90.00
_cell.angle_beta   90.00
_cell.angle_gamma   90.00
#
_symmetry.space_group_name_H-M   'P 1'
#
loop_
_entity.id
_entity.type
_entity.pdbx_description
1 polymer ?
#
loop_
_entity_poly.entity_id
_entity_poly.type
_entity_poly.pdbx_seq_one_letter_code
_entity_poly.pdbx_strand_id
1 'polypeptide(L)' 'MTLFDAVGLAGSAVILGTYALTIGGRLDARSGWALAGNFVGASLILASLWHDFNLSAVIVEAAWAAIALVGLIRLALRR' A
#
# COMPACT_ATOMS: atom_id res chain seq x y z
N MET A 1 15.90 -15.60 -1.40
CA MET A 1 14.65 -15.03 -0.89
C MET A 1 14.75 -14.94 0.61
N THR A 2 15.08 -13.74 1.08
CA THR A 2 15.09 -13.38 2.50
C THR A 2 13.64 -13.18 2.99
N LEU A 3 13.44 -13.11 4.31
CA LEU A 3 12.13 -12.73 4.87
C LEU A 3 11.69 -11.34 4.37
N PHE A 4 12.64 -10.41 4.19
CA PHE A 4 12.36 -9.07 3.69
C PHE A 4 11.91 -9.08 2.23
N ASP A 5 12.50 -9.93 1.38
CA ASP A 5 12.05 -10.11 -0.01
C ASP A 5 10.61 -10.60 -0.05
N ALA A 6 10.26 -11.57 0.80
CA ALA A 6 8.91 -12.11 0.90
C ALA A 6 7.90 -11.06 1.36
N VAL A 7 8.29 -10.22 2.34
CA VAL A 7 7.48 -9.09 2.83
C VAL A 7 7.27 -8.05 1.73
N GLY A 8 8.31 -7.69 0.99
CA GLY A 8 8.22 -6.76 -0.13
C GLY A 8 7.32 -7.29 -1.25
N LEU A 9 7.49 -8.55 -1.64
CA LEU A 9 6.64 -9.23 -2.61
C LEU A 9 5.17 -9.31 -2.17
N ALA A 10 4.92 -9.62 -0.90
CA ALA A 10 3.57 -9.61 -0.34
C ALA A 10 2.94 -8.22 -0.41
N GLY A 11 3.71 -7.17 -0.06
CA GLY A 11 3.28 -5.79 -0.20
C GLY A 11 2.92 -5.41 -1.63
N SER A 12 3.79 -5.76 -2.59
CA SER A 12 3.52 -5.54 -4.02
C SER A 12 2.28 -6.28 -4.50
N ALA A 13 2.08 -7.53 -4.07
CA ALA A 13 0.89 -8.31 -4.40
C ALA A 13 -0.40 -7.66 -3.85
N VAL A 14 -0.34 -7.09 -2.64
CA VAL A 14 -1.48 -6.36 -2.05
C VAL A 14 -1.80 -5.09 -2.84
N ILE A 15 -0.81 -4.26 -3.19
CA ILE A 15 -1.03 -3.04 -3.98
C ILE A 15 -1.62 -3.41 -5.36
N LEU A 16 -0.98 -4.36 -6.06
CA LEU A 16 -1.43 -4.79 -7.39
C LEU A 16 -2.82 -5.42 -7.35
N GLY A 17 -3.10 -6.25 -6.35
CA GLY A 17 -4.43 -6.84 -6.14
C GLY A 17 -5.49 -5.78 -5.86
N THR A 18 -5.18 -4.80 -5.02
CA THR A 18 -6.07 -3.67 -4.73
C THR A 18 -6.35 -2.84 -5.97
N TYR A 19 -5.31 -2.53 -6.75
CA TYR A 19 -5.43 -1.80 -8.00
C TYR A 19 -6.25 -2.58 -9.04
N ALA A 20 -5.98 -3.89 -9.20
CA ALA A 20 -6.71 -4.77 -10.10
C ALA A 20 -8.21 -4.83 -9.76
N LEU A 21 -8.56 -4.96 -8.48
CA LEU A 21 -9.95 -4.93 -8.03
C LEU A 21 -10.60 -3.55 -8.25
N THR A 22 -9.83 -2.48 -8.14
CA THR A 22 -10.31 -1.11 -8.37
C THR A 22 -10.61 -0.86 -9.84
N ILE A 23 -9.68 -1.19 -10.75
CA ILE A 23 -9.90 -1.02 -12.19
C ILE A 23 -10.97 -1.98 -12.72
N GLY A 24 -11.14 -3.15 -12.09
CA GLY A 24 -12.19 -4.10 -12.40
C GLY A 24 -13.58 -3.70 -11.87
N GLY A 25 -13.71 -2.53 -11.23
CA GLY A 25 -14.97 -2.02 -10.68
C GLY A 25 -15.47 -2.79 -9.45
N ARG A 26 -14.66 -3.67 -8.85
CA ARG A 26 -15.02 -4.46 -7.66
C ARG A 26 -14.77 -3.71 -6.36
N LEU A 27 -13.86 -2.73 -6.37
CA LEU A 27 -13.60 -1.82 -5.27
C LEU A 27 -13.65 -0.37 -5.76
N ASP A 28 -14.24 0.51 -4.96
CA ASP A 28 -14.09 1.95 -5.16
C ASP A 28 -12.70 2.36 -4.63
N ALA A 29 -11.95 3.15 -5.39
CA ALA A 29 -10.64 3.67 -5.00
C ALA A 29 -10.66 4.47 -3.69
N ARG A 30 -11.80 5.06 -3.36
CA ARG A 30 -12.06 5.83 -2.13
C ARG A 30 -12.66 4.98 -1.01
N SER A 31 -12.93 3.70 -1.27
CA SER A 31 -13.42 2.78 -0.24
C SER A 31 -12.35 2.54 0.82
N GLY A 32 -12.79 2.29 2.05
CA GLY A 32 -11.89 1.96 3.16
C GLY A 32 -11.04 0.72 2.87
N TRP A 33 -11.57 -0.26 2.14
CA TRP A 33 -10.84 -1.46 1.75
C TRP A 33 -9.70 -1.17 0.77
N ALA A 34 -9.95 -0.34 -0.25
CA ALA A 34 -8.91 0.04 -1.21
C ALA A 34 -7.81 0.90 -0.54
N LEU A 35 -8.21 1.85 0.31
CA LEU A 35 -7.25 2.68 1.04
C LEU A 35 -6.45 1.84 2.05
N ALA A 36 -7.07 0.91 2.77
CA ALA A 36 -6.38 0.00 3.68
C ALA A 36 -5.41 -0.93 2.94
N GLY A 37 -5.83 -1.50 1.80
CA GLY A 37 -4.97 -2.33 0.95
C GLY A 37 -3.71 -1.57 0.51
N ASN A 38 -3.88 -0.36 -0.03
CA ASN A 38 -2.74 0.46 -0.44
C ASN A 38 -1.83 0.85 0.73
N PHE A 39 -2.40 1.19 1.90
CA PHE A 39 -1.61 1.54 3.08
C PHE A 39 -0.79 0.34 3.59
N VAL A 40 -1.41 -0.83 3.71
CA VAL A 40 -0.76 -2.07 4.16
C VAL A 40 0.31 -2.49 3.15
N GLY A 41 -0.03 -2.51 1.87
CA GLY A 41 0.89 -2.88 0.79
C GLY A 41 2.15 -2.00 0.77
N ALA A 42 1.96 -0.68 0.82
CA ALA A 42 3.09 0.26 0.83
C ALA A 42 3.94 0.15 2.11
N SER A 43 3.30 -0.08 3.26
CA SER A 43 4.00 -0.26 4.53
C SER A 43 4.87 -1.53 4.54
N LEU A 44 4.40 -2.61 3.92
CA LEU A 44 5.18 -3.84 3.76
C LEU A 44 6.38 -3.64 2.83
N ILE A 45 6.19 -2.94 1.70
CA ILE A 45 7.31 -2.63 0.81
C ILE A 45 8.34 -1.75 1.53
N LEU A 46 7.91 -0.70 2.23
CA LEU A 46 8.81 0.11 3.07
C LEU A 46 9.58 -0.73 4.09
N ALA A 47 8.94 -1.69 4.75
CA ALA A 47 9.60 -2.59 5.69
C ALA A 47 10.67 -3.47 5.01
N SER A 48 10.45 -3.89 3.75
CA SER A 48 11.45 -4.65 2.98
C SER A 48 12.69 -3.80 2.60
N LEU A 49 12.49 -2.50 2.37
CA LEU A 49 13.53 -1.57 1.96
C LEU A 49 14.53 -1.22 3.08
N TRP A 50 14.30 -1.69 4.31
CA TRP A 50 15.31 -1.64 5.37
C TRP A 50 16.50 -2.57 5.12
N HIS A 51 16.29 -3.65 4.36
CA HIS A 51 17.33 -4.61 4.02
C HIS A 51 18.04 -4.23 2.71
N ASP A 52 17.27 -4.02 1.65
CA ASP A 52 17.76 -3.60 0.33
C ASP A 52 17.31 -2.17 0.03
N PHE A 53 18.08 -1.21 0.55
CA PHE A 53 17.68 0.19 0.50
C PHE A 53 17.64 0.73 -0.94
N ASN A 54 16.47 1.24 -1.31
CA ASN A 54 16.25 1.96 -2.56
C ASN A 54 15.50 3.26 -2.28
N LEU A 55 16.20 4.39 -2.37
CA LEU A 55 15.63 5.71 -2.08
C LEU A 55 14.42 6.04 -2.96
N SER A 56 14.46 5.65 -4.24
CA SER A 56 13.36 5.90 -5.17
C SER A 56 12.10 5.15 -4.75
N ALA A 57 12.23 3.87 -4.40
CA ALA A 57 11.12 3.07 -3.89
C ALA A 57 10.61 3.61 -2.55
N VAL A 58 11.50 4.01 -1.63
CA VAL A 58 11.09 4.59 -0.34
C VAL A 58 10.22 5.82 -0.53
N ILE A 59 10.60 6.75 -1.42
CA ILE A 59 9.82 7.98 -1.66
C ILE A 59 8.43 7.65 -2.21
N VAL A 60 8.34 6.74 -3.18
CA VAL A 60 7.07 6.35 -3.79
C VAL A 60 6.16 5.67 -2.78
N GLU A 61 6.67 4.68 -2.05
CA GLU A 61 5.87 3.92 -1.10
C GLU A 61 5.48 4.76 0.13
N ALA A 62 6.35 5.65 0.60
CA ALA A 62 6.01 6.60 1.65
C ALA A 62 4.88 7.56 1.21
N ALA A 63 4.92 8.04 -0.03
CA ALA A 63 3.85 8.86 -0.58
C ALA A 63 2.54 8.07 -0.69
N TRP A 64 2.57 6.83 -1.18
CA TRP A 64 1.42 5.94 -1.24
C TRP A 64 0.81 5.70 0.14
N ALA A 65 1.64 5.33 1.12
CA ALA A 65 1.21 5.13 2.50
C ALA A 65 0.59 6.41 3.08
N ALA A 66 1.20 7.57 2.89
CA ALA A 66 0.68 8.84 3.40
C ALA A 66 -0.67 9.22 2.77
N ILE A 67 -0.81 9.11 1.44
CA ILE A 67 -2.06 9.39 0.72
C ILE A 67 -3.17 8.46 1.19
N ALA A 68 -2.88 7.16 1.30
CA ALA A 68 -3.83 6.16 1.77
C ALA A 68 -4.27 6.42 3.22
N LEU A 69 -3.32 6.75 4.11
CA LEU A 69 -3.58 7.08 5.51
C LEU A 69 -4.47 8.32 5.65
N VAL A 70 -4.19 9.40 4.91
CA VAL A 70 -5.04 10.60 4.90
C VAL A 70 -6.46 10.26 4.44
N GLY A 71 -6.60 9.40 3.42
CA GLY A 71 -7.89 8.89 2.97
C GLY A 71 -8.63 8.12 4.07
N LEU A 72 -7.96 7.21 4.76
CA LEU A 72 -8.53 6.43 5.86
C LEU A 72 -8.97 7.31 7.02
N ILE A 73 -8.13 8.28 7.44
CA ILE A 73 -8.47 9.23 8.49
C ILE A 73 -9.73 10.02 8.11
N ARG A 74 -9.80 10.54 6.88
CA ARG A 74 -10.98 11.25 6.38
C ARG A 74 -12.23 10.37 6.36
N LEU A 75 -12.09 9.09 6.03
CA LEU A 75 -13.21 8.15 6.03
C LEU A 75 -13.68 7.83 7.46
N ALA A 76 -12.75 7.70 8.41
CA ALA A 76 -13.05 7.47 9.81
C ALA A 76 -13.73 8.69 10.46
N LEU A 77 -13.33 9.91 10.11
CA LEU A 77 -13.90 11.16 10.63
C LEU A 77 -15.25 11.55 10.00
N ARG A 78 -15.62 10.96 8.86
CA ARG A 78 -16.91 11.19 8.18
C ARG A 78 -18.01 10.22 8.63
N ARG A 79 -17.66 9.25 9.46
CA ARG A 79 -18.59 8.33 10.12
C ARG A 79 -18.96 8.90 11.48
#